data_AF-A0A2N0QK56-F1
#
_entry.id   AF-A0A2N0QK56-F1
#
_cell.length_a   1.000
_cell.length_b   1.000
_cell.length_c   1.000
_cell.angle_alpha   90.00
_cell.angle_beta   90.00
_cell.angle_gamma   90.00
#
_symmetry.space_group_name_H-M   'P 1'
#
loop_
_entity.id
_entity.type
_entity.pdbx_description
1 polymer ?
#
loop_
_entity_poly.entity_id
_entity_poly.type
_entity_poly.pdbx_seq_one_letter_code
_entity_poly.pdbx_strand_id
1 'polypeptide(L)'
;PEVINGKGYTFASDIYSIAILMWEISSGYSPFIDYKHDDYNLAMDIINGMRPEIMSDIPLEYKSLMVQCWDANPLKRPNIKFLQDEVKKIHLSYQNMPNEFFQSKAMNNFEIKTSTNYISSRLFTSKVHQFENLPEPKNATEEEQEAFHSKTYDFSIPDNSRRLIKHQK
;
A
#
# COMPACT_ATOMS: atom_id res chain seq x y z
N PRO A 1 5.54 -5.13 -9.98
CA PRO A 1 4.66 -4.94 -11.17
C PRO A 1 5.01 -5.88 -12.32
N GLU A 2 6.29 -6.05 -12.58
CA GLU A 2 6.87 -7.01 -13.53
C GLU A 2 6.41 -8.46 -13.32
N VAL A 3 6.25 -8.90 -12.06
CA VAL A 3 5.74 -10.25 -11.75
C VAL A 3 4.27 -10.41 -12.16
N ILE A 4 3.46 -9.37 -11.88
CA ILE A 4 2.05 -9.31 -12.30
C ILE A 4 1.96 -9.32 -13.84
N ASN A 5 2.92 -8.65 -14.52
CA ASN A 5 3.05 -8.63 -15.97
C ASN A 5 3.72 -9.89 -16.57
N GLY A 6 3.87 -10.98 -15.80
CA GLY A 6 4.40 -12.25 -16.30
C GLY A 6 5.91 -12.30 -16.59
N LYS A 7 6.68 -11.26 -16.24
CA LYS A 7 8.14 -11.19 -16.52
C LYS A 7 9.02 -12.06 -15.59
N GLY A 8 8.39 -12.80 -14.68
CA GLY A 8 9.08 -13.62 -13.69
C GLY A 8 9.55 -12.83 -12.47
N TYR A 9 9.87 -13.58 -11.42
CA TYR A 9 10.32 -13.06 -10.13
C TYR A 9 11.83 -12.74 -10.13
N THR A 10 12.22 -11.69 -9.41
CA THR A 10 13.62 -11.28 -9.20
C THR A 10 13.83 -10.74 -7.77
N PHE A 11 15.08 -10.58 -7.34
CA PHE A 11 15.37 -9.86 -6.08
C PHE A 11 14.85 -8.43 -6.06
N ALA A 12 14.80 -7.76 -7.22
CA ALA A 12 14.19 -6.42 -7.30
C ALA A 12 12.68 -6.47 -7.03
N SER A 13 12.02 -7.60 -7.31
CA SER A 13 10.61 -7.84 -6.95
C SER A 13 10.44 -7.95 -5.43
N ASP A 14 11.40 -8.51 -4.70
CA ASP A 14 11.38 -8.48 -3.22
C ASP A 14 11.50 -7.06 -2.68
N ILE A 15 12.37 -6.23 -3.28
CA ILE A 15 12.54 -4.83 -2.87
C ILE A 15 11.22 -4.06 -3.02
N TYR A 16 10.45 -4.33 -4.09
CA TYR A 16 9.11 -3.78 -4.25
C TYR A 16 8.17 -4.25 -3.14
N SER A 17 8.15 -5.55 -2.82
CA SER A 17 7.32 -6.09 -1.73
C SER A 17 7.69 -5.48 -0.38
N ILE A 18 8.98 -5.25 -0.11
CA ILE A 18 9.45 -4.57 1.10
C ILE A 18 8.92 -3.13 1.14
N ALA A 19 8.84 -2.42 0.01
CA ALA A 19 8.24 -1.07 -0.04
C ALA A 19 6.76 -1.09 0.39
N ILE A 20 6.00 -2.11 -0.03
CA ILE A 20 4.62 -2.29 0.38
C ILE A 20 4.51 -2.57 1.89
N LEU A 21 5.43 -3.38 2.44
CA LEU A 21 5.52 -3.61 3.90
C LEU A 21 5.91 -2.34 4.66
N MET A 22 6.84 -1.54 4.13
CA MET A 22 7.21 -0.25 4.71
C MET A 22 5.99 0.67 4.78
N TRP A 23 5.20 0.71 3.70
CA TRP A 23 3.96 1.46 3.67
C TRP A 23 2.96 0.93 4.71
N GLU A 24 2.71 -0.37 4.76
CA GLU A 24 1.77 -1.01 5.71
C GLU A 24 2.16 -0.76 7.17
N ILE A 25 3.45 -0.81 7.51
CA ILE A 25 3.95 -0.49 8.86
C ILE A 25 3.71 0.98 9.19
N SER A 26 3.99 1.89 8.25
CA SER A 26 3.82 3.33 8.47
C SER A 26 2.34 3.72 8.59
N SER A 27 1.50 3.15 7.73
CA SER A 27 0.08 3.44 7.64
C SER A 27 -0.71 2.75 8.75
N GLY A 28 -0.34 1.52 9.10
CA GLY A 28 -1.15 0.62 9.93
C GLY A 28 -2.35 0.06 9.18
N TYR A 29 -2.42 0.25 7.86
CA TYR A 29 -3.52 -0.21 7.02
C TYR A 29 -3.03 -1.29 6.05
N SER A 30 -3.96 -2.19 5.70
CA SER A 30 -3.71 -3.15 4.62
C SER A 30 -3.69 -2.41 3.27
N PRO A 31 -2.70 -2.65 2.40
CA PRO A 31 -2.62 -1.97 1.11
C PRO A 31 -3.84 -2.31 0.25
N PHE A 32 -4.37 -1.30 -0.45
CA PHE A 32 -5.51 -1.43 -1.38
C PHE A 32 -6.76 -2.05 -0.72
N ILE A 33 -7.13 -1.56 0.48
CA ILE A 33 -8.22 -2.15 1.28
C ILE A 33 -9.57 -2.24 0.55
N ASP A 34 -9.86 -1.28 -0.33
CA ASP A 34 -11.12 -1.21 -1.07
C ASP A 34 -11.20 -2.17 -2.25
N TYR A 35 -10.11 -2.85 -2.60
CA TYR A 35 -10.03 -3.77 -3.73
C TYR A 35 -10.16 -5.23 -3.29
N LYS A 36 -10.73 -6.07 -4.18
CA LYS A 36 -10.74 -7.53 -4.02
C LYS A 36 -9.40 -8.12 -4.48
N HIS A 37 -8.93 -9.19 -3.81
CA HIS A 37 -7.61 -9.80 -4.06
C HIS A 37 -7.38 -10.32 -5.49
N ASP A 38 -8.45 -10.68 -6.20
CA ASP A 38 -8.41 -11.24 -7.57
C ASP A 38 -8.88 -10.20 -8.63
N ASP A 39 -8.90 -8.91 -8.28
CA ASP A 39 -9.41 -7.87 -9.17
C ASP A 39 -8.41 -7.57 -10.30
N TYR A 40 -8.76 -7.93 -11.54
CA TYR A 40 -8.03 -7.55 -12.74
C TYR A 40 -7.80 -6.03 -12.80
N ASN A 41 -8.76 -5.23 -12.32
CA ASN A 41 -8.63 -3.78 -12.30
C ASN A 41 -7.55 -3.31 -11.32
N LEU A 42 -7.39 -3.98 -10.15
CA LEU A 42 -6.30 -3.68 -9.24
C LEU A 42 -4.95 -3.97 -9.89
N ALA A 43 -4.82 -5.14 -10.53
CA ALA A 43 -3.61 -5.50 -11.25
C ALA A 43 -3.30 -4.48 -12.35
N MET A 44 -4.29 -4.11 -13.15
CA MET A 44 -4.18 -3.10 -14.20
C MET A 44 -3.79 -1.71 -13.66
N ASP A 45 -4.41 -1.25 -12.57
CA ASP A 45 -4.09 0.03 -11.94
C ASP A 45 -2.65 0.02 -11.37
N ILE A 46 -2.20 -1.08 -10.74
CA ILE A 46 -0.81 -1.23 -10.27
C ILE A 46 0.20 -1.18 -11.43
N ILE A 47 -0.10 -1.85 -12.54
CA ILE A 47 0.73 -1.81 -13.76
C ILE A 47 0.80 -0.39 -14.32
N ASN A 48 -0.33 0.33 -14.33
CA ASN A 48 -0.41 1.72 -14.79
C ASN A 48 0.20 2.72 -13.80
N GLY A 49 0.71 2.25 -12.67
CA GLY A 49 1.54 3.05 -11.77
C GLY A 49 0.88 3.43 -10.46
N MET A 50 -0.34 2.98 -10.18
CA MET A 50 -0.99 3.19 -8.88
C MET A 50 -0.11 2.67 -7.74
N ARG A 51 0.04 3.48 -6.70
CA ARG A 51 0.69 3.10 -5.44
C ARG A 51 -0.23 3.43 -4.27
N PRO A 52 -0.03 2.81 -3.09
CA PRO A 52 -0.74 3.22 -1.89
C PRO A 52 -0.49 4.70 -1.55
N GLU A 53 -1.54 5.39 -1.07
CA GLU A 53 -1.46 6.81 -0.72
C GLU A 53 -0.48 7.05 0.44
N ILE A 54 0.45 7.99 0.27
CA ILE A 54 1.45 8.29 1.31
C ILE A 54 0.86 9.30 2.30
N MET A 55 0.75 8.89 3.56
CA MET A 55 0.30 9.77 4.64
C MET A 55 1.33 10.88 4.94
N SER A 56 0.85 12.07 5.28
CA SER A 56 1.68 13.27 5.47
C SER A 56 2.56 13.23 6.73
N ASP A 57 2.32 12.30 7.64
CA ASP A 57 2.98 12.22 8.95
C ASP A 57 4.26 11.35 8.95
N ILE A 58 4.54 10.68 7.84
CA ILE A 58 5.70 9.80 7.64
C ILE A 58 7.00 10.64 7.48
N PRO A 59 8.10 10.25 8.12
CA PRO A 59 9.41 10.88 7.94
C PRO A 59 9.85 10.98 6.48
N LEU A 60 10.49 12.09 6.11
CA LEU A 60 10.87 12.35 4.72
C LEU A 60 11.88 11.32 4.18
N GLU A 61 12.86 10.94 4.99
CA GLU A 61 13.88 9.95 4.64
C GLU A 61 13.26 8.58 4.42
N TYR A 62 12.31 8.20 5.28
CA TYR A 62 11.57 6.93 5.16
C TYR A 62 10.68 6.93 3.92
N LYS A 63 9.95 8.03 3.68
CA LYS A 63 9.13 8.25 2.49
C LYS A 63 9.97 8.12 1.21
N SER A 64 11.12 8.80 1.15
CA SER A 64 12.01 8.77 -0.01
C SER A 64 12.52 7.35 -0.29
N LEU A 65 12.95 6.63 0.75
CA LEU A 65 13.44 5.26 0.61
C LEU A 65 12.34 4.30 0.14
N MET A 66 11.14 4.40 0.72
CA MET A 66 9.96 3.63 0.33
C MET A 66 9.61 3.88 -1.15
N VAL A 67 9.59 5.14 -1.57
CA VAL A 67 9.26 5.52 -2.96
C VAL A 67 10.28 4.98 -3.96
N GLN A 68 11.57 4.96 -3.62
CA GLN A 68 12.59 4.36 -4.47
C GLN A 68 12.41 2.84 -4.60
N CYS A 69 11.94 2.16 -3.56
CA CYS A 69 11.79 0.71 -3.56
C CYS A 69 10.63 0.21 -4.42
N TRP A 70 9.57 1.01 -4.62
CA TRP A 70 8.40 0.61 -5.42
C TRP A 70 8.39 1.16 -6.86
N ASP A 71 9.55 1.58 -7.39
CA ASP A 71 9.66 2.03 -8.78
C ASP A 71 9.18 0.92 -9.75
N ALA A 72 8.42 1.28 -10.77
CA ALA A 72 7.94 0.34 -11.77
C ALA A 72 9.08 -0.33 -12.54
N ASN A 73 10.19 0.37 -12.77
CA ASN A 73 11.41 -0.19 -13.34
C ASN A 73 12.23 -0.89 -12.26
N PRO A 74 12.38 -2.23 -12.32
CA PRO A 74 13.14 -2.99 -11.32
C PRO A 74 14.61 -2.58 -11.21
N LEU A 75 15.19 -2.03 -12.29
CA LEU A 75 16.59 -1.58 -12.32
C LEU A 75 16.83 -0.27 -11.54
N LYS A 76 15.76 0.51 -11.28
CA LYS A 76 15.85 1.75 -10.49
C LYS A 76 15.73 1.50 -8.98
N ARG A 77 15.31 0.30 -8.59
CA ARG A 77 15.15 -0.07 -7.18
C ARG A 77 16.54 -0.28 -6.54
N PRO A 78 16.73 0.10 -5.27
CA PRO A 78 17.99 -0.17 -4.58
C PRO A 78 18.19 -1.68 -4.41
N ASN A 79 19.45 -2.10 -4.27
CA ASN A 79 19.73 -3.46 -3.81
C ASN A 79 19.50 -3.59 -2.29
N ILE A 80 19.39 -4.83 -1.81
CA ILE A 80 19.09 -5.11 -0.42
C ILE A 80 20.13 -4.56 0.57
N LYS A 81 21.41 -4.51 0.18
CA LYS A 81 22.48 -3.99 1.04
C LYS A 81 22.31 -2.48 1.26
N PHE A 82 22.08 -1.74 0.18
CA PHE A 82 21.80 -0.31 0.26
C PHE A 82 20.55 -0.03 1.11
N LEU A 83 19.46 -0.77 0.86
CA LEU A 83 18.23 -0.63 1.63
C LEU A 83 18.45 -0.87 3.14
N GLN A 84 19.19 -1.91 3.50
CA GLN A 84 19.54 -2.20 4.89
C GLN A 84 20.35 -1.08 5.54
N ASP A 85 21.33 -0.51 4.82
CA ASP A 85 22.17 0.56 5.33
C ASP A 85 21.36 1.85 5.54
N GLU A 86 20.46 2.21 4.63
CA GLU A 86 19.58 3.38 4.78
C GLU A 86 18.56 3.20 5.92
N VAL A 87 17.93 2.02 6.04
CA VAL A 87 17.03 1.73 7.16
C VAL A 87 17.76 1.84 8.51
N LYS A 88 19.01 1.36 8.61
CA LYS A 88 19.83 1.51 9.82
C LYS A 88 20.13 2.97 10.13
N LYS A 89 20.47 3.78 9.12
CA LYS A 89 20.72 5.23 9.31
C LYS A 89 19.48 5.94 9.84
N ILE A 90 18.31 5.66 9.26
CA ILE A 90 17.03 6.20 9.72
C ILE A 90 16.77 5.75 11.17
N HIS A 91 16.95 4.46 11.48
CA HIS A 91 16.77 3.97 12.85
C HIS A 91 17.68 4.69 13.85
N LEU A 92 18.96 4.86 13.52
CA LEU A 92 19.94 5.55 14.38
C LEU A 92 19.61 7.03 14.56
N SER A 93 19.12 7.73 13.52
CA SER A 93 18.73 9.14 13.66
C SER A 93 17.59 9.32 14.66
N TYR A 94 16.62 8.39 14.66
CA TYR A 94 15.53 8.38 15.64
C TYR A 94 15.98 8.04 17.06
N GLN A 95 16.90 7.10 17.25
CA GLN A 95 17.43 6.75 18.58
C GLN A 95 18.19 7.91 19.23
N ASN A 96 18.82 8.78 18.42
CA ASN A 96 19.61 9.91 18.90
C ASN A 96 18.77 11.19 19.12
N MET A 97 17.47 11.18 18.83
CA MET A 97 16.60 12.34 18.94
C MET A 97 16.06 12.50 20.39
N PRO A 98 15.96 13.73 20.94
CA PRO A 98 15.44 13.94 22.30
C PRO A 98 14.02 13.41 22.49
N ASN A 99 13.80 12.70 23.60
CA ASN A 99 12.59 11.93 23.91
C ASN A 99 11.27 12.74 23.90
N GLU A 100 11.35 14.06 24.16
CA GLU A 100 10.19 14.97 24.22
C GLU A 100 9.44 15.10 22.88
N PHE A 101 10.10 14.81 21.76
CA PHE A 101 9.48 14.88 20.42
C PHE A 101 8.63 13.64 20.07
N PHE A 102 8.93 12.48 20.67
CA PHE A 102 8.25 11.22 20.37
C PHE A 102 6.93 11.04 21.12
N GLN A 103 6.86 11.48 22.38
CA GLN A 103 5.68 11.23 23.23
C GLN A 103 4.43 11.93 22.68
N SER A 104 4.57 13.15 22.16
CA SER A 104 3.45 13.92 21.59
C SER A 104 2.96 13.37 20.24
N LYS A 105 3.85 12.88 19.38
CA LYS A 105 3.49 12.37 18.04
C LYS A 105 3.02 10.91 18.08
N ALA A 106 3.58 10.09 18.96
CA ALA A 106 3.20 8.68 19.12
C ALA A 106 1.84 8.50 19.81
N MET A 107 1.52 9.29 20.85
CA MET A 107 0.21 9.21 21.53
C MET A 107 -0.95 9.56 20.60
N ASN A 108 -0.82 10.63 19.80
CA ASN A 108 -1.84 11.03 18.84
C ASN A 108 -2.06 9.98 17.74
N ASN A 109 -0.98 9.37 17.21
CA ASN A 109 -1.10 8.35 16.16
C ASN A 109 -1.64 7.00 16.68
N PHE A 110 -1.40 6.65 17.94
CA PHE A 110 -1.88 5.39 18.53
C PHE A 110 -3.36 5.49 18.97
N GLU A 111 -3.81 6.64 19.47
CA GLU A 111 -5.23 6.86 19.81
C GLU A 111 -6.14 6.89 18.57
N ILE A 112 -5.69 7.50 17.46
CA ILE A 112 -6.44 7.46 16.18
C ILE A 112 -6.52 6.03 15.64
N LYS A 113 -5.42 5.26 15.66
CA LYS A 113 -5.36 3.88 15.14
C LYS A 113 -6.11 2.86 16.00
N THR A 114 -6.32 3.10 17.30
CA THR A 114 -7.05 2.18 18.19
C THR A 114 -8.57 2.38 18.16
N SER A 115 -9.06 3.57 17.78
CA SER A 115 -10.50 3.79 17.57
C SER A 115 -11.06 3.13 16.31
N THR A 116 -10.20 2.70 15.39
CA THR A 116 -10.55 2.01 14.16
C THR A 116 -10.06 0.56 14.20
N ASN A 117 -10.90 -0.36 14.68
CA ASN A 117 -10.67 -1.80 14.66
C ASN A 117 -10.53 -2.33 13.21
N TYR A 118 -9.38 -2.12 12.56
CA TYR A 118 -9.04 -2.66 11.25
C TYR A 118 -8.02 -3.78 11.38
N ILE A 119 -8.32 -4.79 12.22
CA ILE A 119 -7.72 -6.10 12.00
C ILE A 119 -8.41 -6.66 10.76
N SER A 120 -7.80 -6.43 9.60
CA SER A 120 -8.20 -7.08 8.35
C SER A 120 -8.10 -8.60 8.56
N SER A 121 -9.22 -9.24 8.86
CA SER A 121 -9.38 -10.71 8.90
C SER A 121 -9.29 -11.35 7.51
N ARG A 122 -8.77 -10.62 6.52
CA ARG A 122 -8.62 -11.09 5.15
C ARG A 122 -7.59 -12.21 5.12
N LEU A 123 -8.09 -13.41 4.82
CA LEU A 123 -7.30 -14.60 4.61
C LEU A 123 -6.44 -14.40 3.35
N PHE A 124 -5.13 -14.20 3.51
CA PHE A 124 -4.21 -14.20 2.40
C PHE A 124 -4.09 -15.63 1.86
N THR A 125 -4.78 -15.92 0.76
CA THR A 125 -4.56 -17.17 0.03
C THR A 125 -3.38 -16.98 -0.90
N SER A 126 -2.36 -17.82 -0.83
CA SER A 126 -1.26 -17.84 -1.79
C SER A 126 -1.76 -18.37 -3.14
N LYS A 127 -2.39 -17.50 -3.93
CA LYS A 127 -2.87 -17.81 -5.27
C LYS A 127 -2.03 -17.04 -6.29
N VAL A 128 -1.48 -17.77 -7.25
CA VAL A 128 -0.74 -17.14 -8.36
C VAL A 128 -1.77 -16.70 -9.40
N HIS A 129 -1.89 -15.39 -9.59
CA HIS A 129 -2.67 -14.81 -10.67
C HIS A 129 -1.77 -14.59 -11.88
N GLN A 130 -2.18 -15.13 -13.02
CA GLN A 130 -1.61 -14.78 -14.32
C GLN A 130 -2.66 -13.97 -15.07
N PHE A 131 -2.34 -12.70 -15.29
CA PHE A 131 -3.15 -11.81 -16.09
C PHE A 131 -2.52 -11.72 -17.47
N GLU A 132 -3.32 -11.93 -18.52
CA GLU A 132 -2.87 -11.82 -19.90
C GLU A 132 -3.10 -10.40 -20.42
N ASN A 133 -2.25 -9.96 -21.36
CA ASN A 133 -2.42 -8.70 -22.11
C ASN A 133 -2.32 -7.41 -21.27
N LEU A 134 -1.57 -7.42 -20.17
CA LEU A 134 -1.26 -6.20 -19.41
C LEU A 134 -0.20 -5.35 -20.15
N PRO A 135 -0.28 -4.01 -20.05
CA PRO A 135 0.73 -3.12 -20.63
C PRO A 135 2.06 -3.18 -19.86
N GLU A 136 3.07 -2.52 -20.39
CA GLU A 136 4.35 -2.38 -19.69
C GLU A 136 4.20 -1.57 -18.39
N PRO A 137 4.76 -2.04 -17.25
CA PRO A 137 4.67 -1.31 -15.99
C PRO A 137 5.30 0.08 -16.08
N LYS A 138 4.58 1.09 -15.60
CA LYS A 138 5.06 2.47 -15.51
C LYS A 138 4.86 3.05 -14.11
N ASN A 139 5.56 4.15 -13.83
CA ASN A 139 5.22 5.02 -12.70
C ASN A 139 4.14 6.01 -13.16
N ALA A 140 3.21 6.33 -12.27
CA ALA A 140 2.20 7.35 -12.51
C ALA A 140 2.71 8.73 -12.06
N THR A 141 2.23 9.81 -12.68
CA THR A 141 2.44 11.19 -12.21
C THR A 141 1.67 11.47 -10.92
N GLU A 142 1.92 12.60 -10.27
CA GLU A 142 1.18 12.99 -9.05
C GLU A 142 -0.32 13.12 -9.35
N GLU A 143 -0.69 13.73 -10.48
CA GLU A 143 -2.08 13.87 -10.91
C GLU A 143 -2.74 12.51 -11.23
N GLU A 144 -1.98 11.59 -11.83
CA GLU A 144 -2.46 10.22 -12.06
C GLU A 144 -2.68 9.46 -10.74
N GLN A 145 -1.81 9.63 -9.72
CA GLN A 145 -2.01 9.05 -8.39
C GLN A 145 -3.29 9.60 -7.73
N GLU A 146 -3.49 10.91 -7.75
CA GLU A 146 -4.71 11.53 -7.22
C GLU A 146 -5.97 11.02 -7.94
N ALA A 147 -5.88 10.78 -9.24
CA ALA A 147 -6.97 10.19 -10.01
C ALA A 147 -7.29 8.75 -9.56
N PHE A 148 -6.29 7.94 -9.20
CA PHE A 148 -6.53 6.59 -8.64
C PHE A 148 -7.23 6.64 -7.28
N HIS A 149 -6.84 7.57 -6.42
CA HIS A 149 -7.38 7.69 -5.06
C HIS A 149 -8.76 8.36 -4.99
N SER A 150 -9.11 9.17 -5.99
CA SER A 150 -10.43 9.82 -6.08
C SER A 150 -11.52 8.93 -6.69
N LYS A 151 -11.18 7.74 -7.21
CA LYS A 151 -12.17 6.76 -7.66
C LYS A 151 -12.97 6.26 -6.46
N THR A 152 -14.13 6.86 -6.22
CA THR A 152 -15.15 6.26 -5.34
C THR A 152 -15.59 4.95 -5.97
N TYR A 153 -15.19 3.82 -5.39
CA TYR A 153 -15.88 2.56 -5.67
C TYR A 153 -17.32 2.73 -5.18
N ASP A 154 -18.23 2.90 -6.14
CA ASP A 154 -19.65 3.02 -5.90
C ASP A 154 -20.14 1.70 -5.31
N PHE A 155 -20.05 1.56 -3.99
CA PHE A 155 -20.77 0.55 -3.24
C PHE A 155 -22.24 0.92 -3.34
N SER A 156 -22.83 0.63 -4.50
CA SER A 156 -24.27 0.46 -4.61
C SER A 156 -24.64 -0.68 -3.68
N ILE A 157 -24.99 -0.34 -2.45
CA ILE A 157 -25.70 -1.25 -1.55
C ILE A 157 -26.97 -1.61 -2.35
N PRO A 158 -27.16 -2.89 -2.76
CA PRO A 158 -28.42 -3.28 -3.36
C PRO A 158 -29.47 -3.02 -2.31
N ASP A 159 -30.38 -2.09 -2.60
CA ASP A 159 -31.45 -1.64 -1.73
C ASP A 159 -32.48 -2.78 -1.57
N ASN A 160 -32.07 -3.84 -0.87
CA ASN A 160 -32.86 -5.04 -0.64
C ASN A 160 -33.33 -5.15 0.83
N SER A 161 -33.18 -4.09 1.62
CA SER A 161 -33.69 -4.00 2.99
C SER A 161 -35.08 -3.34 3.10
N ARG A 162 -35.79 -3.10 1.99
CA ARG A 162 -37.21 -2.65 2.00
C ARG A 162 -38.22 -3.70 1.50
N ARG A 163 -37.99 -4.99 1.77
CA ARG A 163 -39.00 -6.04 1.55
C ARG A 163 -39.10 -7.06 2.69
N LEU A 164 -39.10 -6.64 3.94
CA LEU A 164 -39.49 -7.50 5.07
C LEU A 164 -40.28 -6.75 6.15
N ILE A 165 -41.28 -5.96 5.78
CA ILE A 165 -42.41 -5.65 6.69
C ILE A 165 -43.70 -5.57 5.85
N LYS A 166 -44.30 -6.73 5.58
CA LYS A 166 -45.74 -6.92 5.35
C LYS A 166 -46.02 -8.42 5.21
N HIS A 167 -46.26 -9.08 6.35
CA HIS A 167 -47.32 -10.07 6.61
C HIS A 167 -46.94 -11.01 7.74
N GLN A 168 -47.97 -11.40 8.51
CA GLN A 168 -47.99 -11.99 9.87
C GLN A 168 -47.95 -10.89 10.94
N LYS A 169 -49.03 -10.54 11.64
CA LYS A 169 -50.30 -11.22 11.95
C LYS A 169 -51.43 -10.19 11.97
#